data_AF-A0A7V2CJ27-F1
#
_entry.id   AF-A0A7V2CJ27-F1
#
_cell.length_a   1.000
_cell.length_b   1.000
_cell.length_c   1.000
_cell.angle_alpha   90.00
_cell.angle_beta   90.00
_cell.angle_gamma   90.00
#
_symmetry.space_group_name_H-M   'P 1'
#
loop_
_entity.id
_entity.type
_entity.pdbx_description
1 polymer ?
#
loop_
_entity_poly.entity_id
_entity_poly.type
_entity_poly.pdbx_seq_one_letter_code
_entity_poly.pdbx_strand_id
1 'polypeptide(L)'
;MTDIGQIPGAFSSSRPPRAHPASHQSRTAEAAVRTGLIEPSDRAEFSDYAQLLSRLATLPEIRVEKVATVRAHLEAGTYETSDKLEIAVQRALHDVHDVRE
;
A
#
# COMPACT_ATOMS: atom_id res chain seq x y z
N MET A 1 8.11 4.63 -48.43
CA MET A 1 7.30 3.40 -48.48
C MET A 1 7.88 2.47 -47.44
N THR A 2 7.35 2.51 -46.22
CA THR A 2 7.84 1.66 -45.12
C THR A 2 6.88 0.50 -44.98
N ASP A 3 7.39 -0.67 -45.33
CA ASP A 3 6.72 -1.96 -45.34
C ASP A 3 6.64 -2.50 -43.91
N ILE A 4 5.44 -2.47 -43.32
CA ILE A 4 5.17 -3.13 -42.03
C ILE A 4 4.75 -4.56 -42.38
N GLY A 5 5.70 -5.49 -42.23
CA GLY A 5 5.45 -6.91 -42.37
C GLY A 5 4.31 -7.37 -41.46
N GLN A 6 3.29 -7.96 -42.08
CA GLN A 6 2.19 -8.66 -41.41
C GLN A 6 2.75 -9.77 -40.50
N ILE A 7 2.35 -9.75 -39.22
CA ILE A 7 2.53 -10.88 -38.30
C ILE A 7 1.33 -11.83 -38.51
N PRO A 8 1.51 -13.08 -38.96
CA PRO A 8 0.41 -14.04 -39.04
C PRO A 8 0.16 -14.63 -37.64
N GLY A 9 -0.48 -13.86 -36.78
CA GLY A 9 -1.02 -14.32 -35.51
C GLY A 9 -2.43 -14.84 -35.70
N ALA A 10 -2.58 -16.16 -35.80
CA ALA A 10 -3.87 -16.83 -35.86
C ALA A 10 -4.69 -16.55 -34.58
N PHE A 11 -5.73 -15.73 -34.70
CA PHE A 11 -6.80 -15.66 -33.69
C PHE A 11 -8.10 -16.16 -34.33
N SER A 12 -8.21 -17.47 -34.48
CA SER A 12 -9.49 -18.12 -34.68
C SER A 12 -10.19 -18.26 -33.34
N SER A 13 -10.88 -17.21 -32.88
CA SER A 13 -11.82 -17.35 -31.76
C SER A 13 -13.08 -18.08 -32.24
N SER A 14 -13.01 -19.40 -32.33
CA SER A 14 -14.20 -20.23 -32.52
C SER A 14 -15.04 -20.18 -31.24
N ARG A 15 -16.09 -19.36 -31.25
CA ARG A 15 -17.09 -19.29 -30.18
C ARG A 15 -18.06 -20.47 -30.32
N PRO A 16 -18.16 -21.41 -29.36
CA PRO A 16 -19.23 -22.41 -29.40
C PRO A 16 -20.57 -21.80 -28.96
N PRO A 17 -21.71 -22.32 -29.44
CA PRO A 17 -23.03 -21.83 -29.06
C PRO A 17 -23.37 -22.19 -27.60
N ARG A 18 -23.95 -21.23 -26.90
CA ARG A 18 -24.47 -21.36 -25.53
C ARG A 18 -25.78 -22.17 -25.56
N ALA A 19 -25.75 -23.39 -25.04
CA ALA A 19 -26.95 -24.17 -24.74
C ALA A 19 -27.19 -24.14 -23.22
N HIS A 20 -28.37 -23.69 -22.82
CA HIS A 20 -28.86 -23.81 -21.45
C HIS A 20 -29.69 -25.08 -21.32
N PRO A 21 -29.39 -25.98 -20.37
CA PRO A 21 -30.40 -26.87 -19.82
C PRO A 21 -30.81 -26.40 -18.41
N ALA A 22 -32.09 -26.59 -18.15
CA ALA A 22 -32.81 -26.17 -16.97
C ALA A 22 -32.25 -26.74 -15.67
N SER A 23 -32.44 -25.94 -14.62
CA SER A 23 -32.31 -26.23 -13.20
C SER A 23 -32.91 -27.56 -12.77
N HIS A 24 -32.11 -28.42 -12.12
CA HIS A 24 -32.59 -29.36 -11.12
C HIS A 24 -31.51 -29.70 -10.06
N GLN A 25 -31.86 -29.37 -8.82
CA GLN A 25 -31.68 -30.18 -7.61
C GLN A 25 -30.34 -30.12 -6.87
N SER A 26 -30.39 -29.38 -5.77
CA SER A 26 -29.70 -29.64 -4.52
C SER A 26 -29.77 -31.13 -4.16
N ARG A 27 -28.61 -31.79 -4.05
CA ARG A 27 -28.36 -32.78 -2.99
C ARG A 27 -26.90 -33.23 -2.96
N THR A 28 -26.42 -33.30 -1.72
CA THR A 28 -25.32 -34.11 -1.18
C THR A 28 -23.89 -33.76 -1.56
N ALA A 29 -23.26 -33.03 -0.62
CA ALA A 29 -21.92 -33.24 -0.09
C ALA A 29 -21.05 -34.27 -0.83
N GLU A 30 -20.20 -33.77 -1.72
CA GLU A 30 -19.01 -34.47 -2.15
C GLU A 30 -17.82 -33.57 -1.83
N ALA A 31 -16.86 -34.14 -1.10
CA ALA A 31 -15.70 -33.48 -0.59
C ALA A 31 -14.90 -32.84 -1.74
N ALA A 32 -15.18 -31.57 -2.02
CA ALA A 32 -14.29 -30.73 -2.78
C ALA A 32 -13.04 -30.55 -1.94
N VAL A 33 -12.09 -31.47 -2.15
CA VAL A 33 -10.67 -31.23 -1.95
C VAL A 33 -10.42 -29.83 -2.50
N ARG A 34 -10.30 -28.86 -1.59
CA ARG A 34 -9.83 -27.53 -1.92
C ARG A 34 -8.35 -27.68 -2.23
N THR A 35 -8.04 -28.30 -3.37
CA THR A 35 -6.81 -28.01 -4.10
C THR A 35 -6.94 -26.53 -4.42
N GLY A 36 -6.34 -25.71 -3.55
CA GLY A 36 -6.24 -24.29 -3.79
C GLY A 36 -5.67 -24.10 -5.18
N LEU A 37 -6.46 -23.52 -6.07
CA LEU A 37 -5.91 -22.92 -7.26
C LEU A 37 -4.89 -21.91 -6.76
N ILE A 38 -3.61 -22.20 -6.93
CA ILE A 38 -2.56 -21.20 -6.78
C ILE A 38 -2.77 -20.29 -7.98
N GLU A 39 -3.53 -19.20 -7.79
CA GLU A 39 -3.56 -18.13 -8.79
C GLU A 39 -2.11 -17.64 -8.98
N PRO A 40 -1.67 -17.43 -10.22
CA PRO A 40 -0.37 -16.82 -10.47
C PRO A 40 -0.36 -15.44 -9.81
N SER A 41 0.41 -15.32 -8.73
CA SER A 41 0.56 -14.07 -7.99
C SER A 41 1.47 -13.15 -8.77
N ASP A 42 0.91 -12.12 -9.37
CA ASP A 42 1.66 -11.04 -10.02
C ASP A 42 2.27 -10.14 -8.94
N ARG A 43 3.44 -10.55 -8.45
CA ARG A 43 4.17 -9.84 -7.40
C ARG A 43 5.42 -9.18 -7.98
N ALA A 44 5.43 -7.86 -7.97
CA ALA A 44 6.61 -7.07 -8.25
C ALA A 44 7.38 -6.79 -6.94
N GLU A 45 8.69 -7.02 -6.95
CA GLU A 45 9.58 -6.64 -5.85
C GLU A 45 10.18 -5.26 -6.15
N PHE A 46 10.09 -4.34 -5.18
CA PHE A 46 10.68 -3.01 -5.29
C PHE A 46 11.98 -2.94 -4.51
N SER A 47 12.98 -2.26 -5.07
CA SER A 47 14.21 -1.97 -4.34
C SER A 47 13.93 -1.08 -3.12
N ASP A 48 14.75 -1.25 -2.08
CA ASP A 48 14.66 -0.44 -0.85
C ASP A 48 14.71 1.06 -1.15
N TYR A 49 15.48 1.45 -2.17
CA TYR A 49 15.59 2.83 -2.63
C TYR A 49 14.28 3.36 -3.23
N ALA A 50 13.58 2.56 -4.05
CA ALA A 50 12.28 2.94 -4.59
C ALA A 50 11.23 3.08 -3.48
N GLN A 51 11.27 2.20 -2.49
CA GLN A 51 10.38 2.31 -1.32
C GLN A 51 10.67 3.57 -0.50
N LEU A 52 11.94 3.92 -0.30
CA LEU A 52 12.33 5.15 0.40
C LEU A 52 11.86 6.40 -0.35
N LEU A 53 12.09 6.47 -1.66
CA LEU A 53 11.62 7.58 -2.49
C LEU A 53 10.10 7.72 -2.46
N SER A 54 9.37 6.60 -2.50
CA SER A 54 7.92 6.63 -2.37
C SER A 54 7.46 7.18 -1.02
N ARG A 55 8.14 6.85 0.08
CA ARG A 55 7.84 7.41 1.41
C ARG A 55 8.16 8.90 1.49
N LEU A 56 9.25 9.35 0.86
CA LEU A 56 9.59 10.77 0.81
C LEU A 56 8.58 11.56 -0.03
N ALA A 57 8.09 10.98 -1.12
CA ALA A 57 7.09 11.60 -1.99
C ALA A 57 5.71 11.76 -1.32
N THR A 58 5.39 10.96 -0.30
CA THR A 58 4.15 11.10 0.47
C THR A 58 4.28 12.05 1.66
N LEU A 59 5.49 12.53 1.97
CA LEU A 59 5.66 13.51 3.03
C LEU A 59 4.99 14.83 2.61
N PRO A 60 4.16 15.42 3.49
CA PRO A 60 3.59 16.73 3.22
C PRO A 60 4.72 17.77 3.10
N GLU A 61 4.47 18.80 2.29
CA GLU A 61 5.40 19.93 2.19
C GLU A 61 5.69 20.52 3.57
N ILE A 62 6.91 21.06 3.71
CA ILE A 62 7.33 21.72 4.94
C ILE A 62 6.34 22.85 5.23
N ARG A 63 5.74 22.80 6.42
CA ARG A 63 4.87 23.86 6.92
C ARG A 63 5.71 25.05 7.38
N VAL A 64 6.24 25.81 6.42
CA VAL A 64 7.19 26.93 6.63
C VAL A 64 6.70 27.90 7.70
N GLU A 65 5.43 28.28 7.67
CA GLU A 65 4.84 29.17 8.67
C GLU A 65 4.92 28.61 10.10
N LYS A 66 4.58 27.33 10.28
CA LYS A 66 4.64 26.68 11.59
C LYS A 66 6.09 26.63 12.09
N VAL A 67 7.04 26.35 11.20
CA VAL A 67 8.47 26.33 11.54
C VAL A 67 8.94 27.71 11.95
N ALA A 68 8.57 28.76 11.21
CA ALA A 68 8.93 30.14 11.53
C ALA A 68 8.38 30.57 12.89
N THR A 69 7.11 30.29 13.18
CA THR A 69 6.49 30.58 14.49
C THR A 69 7.19 29.85 15.63
N VAL A 70 7.49 28.55 15.46
CA VAL A 70 8.21 27.79 16.48
C VAL A 70 9.62 28.34 16.70
N ARG A 71 10.34 28.72 15.64
CA ARG A 71 11.67 29.36 15.76
C ARG A 71 11.60 30.66 16.55
N ALA A 72 10.63 31.53 16.24
CA ALA A 72 10.44 32.77 16.99
C ALA A 72 10.16 32.52 18.49
N HIS A 73 9.36 31.50 18.82
CA HIS A 73 9.12 31.11 20.21
C HIS A 73 10.38 30.58 20.93
N LEU A 74 11.26 29.87 20.21
CA LEU A 74 12.52 29.38 20.76
C LEU A 74 13.49 30.54 21.03
N GLU A 75 13.63 31.47 20.09
CA GLU A 75 14.46 32.68 20.26
C GLU A 75 13.96 33.56 21.41
N ALA A 76 12.64 33.68 21.56
CA ALA A 76 12.01 34.41 22.66
C ALA A 76 12.05 33.65 24.00
N GLY A 77 12.48 32.38 24.03
CA GLY A 77 12.47 31.53 25.22
C GLY A 77 11.06 31.18 25.73
N THR A 78 10.02 31.38 24.90
CA THR A 78 8.60 31.14 25.28
C THR A 78 8.07 29.80 24.79
N TYR A 79 8.89 29.03 24.08
CA TYR A 79 8.48 27.73 23.58
C TYR A 79 8.32 26.71 24.70
N GLU A 80 9.17 26.78 25.73
CA GLU A 80 9.22 25.86 26.87
C GLU A 80 8.21 26.28 27.93
N THR A 81 7.07 25.59 27.94
CA THR A 81 6.05 25.73 28.97
C THR A 81 5.99 24.47 29.82
N SER A 82 5.58 24.58 31.08
CA SER A 82 5.47 23.44 32.01
C SER A 82 4.67 22.29 31.40
N ASP A 83 3.53 22.58 30.77
CA ASP A 83 2.67 21.57 30.14
C ASP A 83 3.39 20.82 29.00
N LYS A 84 4.16 21.52 28.17
CA LYS A 84 4.91 20.89 27.07
C LYS A 84 6.03 20.01 27.58
N LEU A 85 6.69 20.43 28.68
CA LEU A 85 7.75 19.66 29.30
C LEU A 85 7.20 18.39 29.95
N GLU A 86 6.07 18.47 30.66
CA GLU A 86 5.42 17.29 31.26
C GLU A 86 5.03 16.26 30.18
N ILE A 87 4.41 16.71 29.09
CA ILE A 87 4.06 15.84 27.96
C ILE A 87 5.31 15.24 27.32
N ALA A 88 6.38 16.02 27.14
CA ALA A 88 7.62 15.54 26.56
C ALA A 88 8.27 14.45 27.44
N VAL A 89 8.30 14.65 28.76
CA VAL A 89 8.83 13.68 29.72
C VAL A 89 7.99 12.40 29.71
N GLN A 90 6.66 12.51 29.74
CA GLN A 90 5.78 11.35 29.72
C GLN A 90 5.97 10.50 28.45
N ARG A 91 6.09 11.14 27.29
CA ARG A 91 6.34 10.46 26.01
C ARG A 91 7.73 9.83 25.95
N ALA A 92 8.75 10.52 26.46
CA ALA A 92 10.11 9.98 26.50
C ALA A 92 10.18 8.72 27.38
N LEU A 93 9.50 8.71 28.53
CA LEU A 93 9.42 7.52 29.38
C LEU A 93 8.70 6.36 28.66
N HIS A 94 7.58 6.64 27.99
CA HIS A 94 6.85 5.64 27.20
C HIS A 94 7.74 4.99 26.13
N ASP A 95 8.48 5.80 25.37
CA ASP A 95 9.37 5.32 24.31
C ASP A 95 10.47 4.39 24.86
N VAL A 96 11.07 4.74 25.99
CA VAL A 96 12.09 3.90 26.65
C VAL A 96 11.52 2.59 27.18
N HIS A 97 10.24 2.57 27.58
CA HIS A 97 9.56 1.36 28.03
C HIS A 97 9.14 0.45 26.86
N ASP A 98 8.73 1.02 25.72
CA ASP A 98 8.31 0.26 24.53
C ASP A 98 9.47 -0.43 23.80
N VAL A 99 10.69 0.12 23.85
CA VAL A 99 11.87 -0.45 23.17
C VAL A 99 12.31 -1.82 23.74
N ARG A 100 11.67 -2.29 24.82
CA ARG A 100 12.03 -3.54 25.53
C ARG A 100 11.10 -4.74 25.34
N GLU A 101 10.06 -4.63 24.50
CA GLU A 101 9.23 -5.75 24.04
C GLU A 101 9.51 -6.09 22.56
#